data_AF-A0A7X3I589-F1
#
_entry.id   AF-A0A7X3I589-F1
#
_cell.length_a   1.000
_cell.length_b   1.000
_cell.length_c   1.000
_cell.angle_alpha   90.00
_cell.angle_beta   90.00
_cell.angle_gamma   90.00
#
_symmetry.space_group_name_H-M   'P 1'
#
loop_
_entity.id
_entity.type
_entity.pdbx_description
1 polymer ?
#
loop_
_entity_poly.entity_id
_entity_poly.type
_entity_poly.pdbx_seq_one_letter_code
_entity_poly.pdbx_strand_id
1 'polypeptide(L)'
;MSDKFQAMGINLDILLQDLIDQAFLGGRVVSMRAMVTVLVLKYRSELNQFIRSVNGGEIRLSEAIEQALDVPEDRMDRAFAEAWVRSAIEDYQSVLFPMDIQERLNMNYVAKGNWAIERIPYTQLTPELSVAIVRMDGLSLMRIPQKLQDTNIVTAAVTQNGLALQFVDRELVTDALCFAAVANNGYALADVPMEKRTKHVCMTAVMRAGGALRSVPESEKTPALLEAAIDQDATAIRFVPQSLLTEDLCLRAVSNMGVALGCINREWRTLKVCLAAVKKDVEAAQFVPLVIFNSDEFRDGVVEMVGGRDLAVAFIAELAKMFAEGIDG
;
A
#
# COMPACT_ATOMS: atom_id res chain seq x y z
N MET A 1 -34.27 12.38 1.90
CA MET A 1 -33.20 13.08 2.65
C MET A 1 -31.91 12.28 2.65
N SER A 2 -31.94 11.01 3.08
CA SER A 2 -30.84 10.03 2.90
C SER A 2 -30.31 9.97 1.45
N ASP A 3 -31.21 9.94 0.48
CA ASP A 3 -30.84 9.56 -0.90
C ASP A 3 -30.01 10.60 -1.65
N LYS A 4 -30.13 11.90 -1.33
CA LYS A 4 -29.33 12.96 -1.96
C LYS A 4 -27.91 13.07 -1.37
N PHE A 5 -27.77 12.83 -0.07
CA PHE A 5 -26.46 12.76 0.60
C PHE A 5 -25.73 11.46 0.27
N GLN A 6 -26.46 10.34 0.17
CA GLN A 6 -25.93 9.09 -0.39
C GLN A 6 -25.49 9.25 -1.85
N ALA A 7 -26.24 9.99 -2.67
CA ALA A 7 -25.84 10.29 -4.06
C ALA A 7 -24.57 11.17 -4.15
N MET A 8 -24.27 11.96 -3.12
CA MET A 8 -23.03 12.73 -2.97
C MET A 8 -21.99 12.02 -2.09
N GLY A 9 -22.21 10.76 -1.70
CA GLY A 9 -21.34 9.94 -0.84
C GLY A 9 -21.04 10.50 0.55
N ILE A 10 -21.74 11.55 0.99
CA ILE A 10 -21.59 12.12 2.33
C ILE A 10 -22.50 11.34 3.29
N ASN A 11 -21.92 10.59 4.21
CA ASN A 11 -22.69 9.94 5.26
C ASN A 11 -23.00 10.95 6.37
N LEU A 12 -24.27 11.39 6.41
CA LEU A 12 -24.74 12.43 7.32
C LEU A 12 -24.52 12.07 8.79
N ASP A 13 -24.62 10.79 9.14
CA ASP A 13 -24.45 10.32 10.51
C ASP A 13 -22.99 10.39 10.96
N ILE A 14 -22.03 10.19 10.05
CA ILE A 14 -20.59 10.33 10.35
C ILE A 14 -20.21 11.80 10.53
N LEU A 15 -20.72 12.70 9.68
CA LEU A 15 -20.46 14.13 9.77
C LEU A 15 -21.04 14.71 11.07
N LEU A 16 -22.27 14.32 11.41
CA LEU A 16 -22.88 14.68 12.68
C LEU A 16 -22.04 14.17 13.85
N GLN A 17 -21.65 12.90 13.80
CA GLN A 17 -20.91 12.29 14.90
C GLN A 17 -19.55 12.96 15.10
N ASP A 18 -18.83 13.34 14.05
CA ASP A 18 -17.56 14.08 14.18
C ASP A 18 -17.74 15.49 14.76
N LEU A 19 -18.77 16.23 14.33
CA LEU A 19 -19.08 17.55 14.88
C LEU A 19 -19.48 17.46 16.36
N ILE A 20 -20.18 16.40 16.74
CA ILE A 20 -20.58 16.10 18.12
C ILE A 20 -19.36 15.67 18.94
N ASP A 21 -18.51 14.79 18.41
CA ASP A 21 -17.31 14.32 19.10
C ASP A 21 -16.29 15.45 19.31
N GLN A 22 -16.27 16.46 18.45
CA GLN A 22 -15.49 17.70 18.65
C GLN A 22 -16.13 18.66 19.66
N ALA A 23 -17.46 18.65 19.79
CA ALA A 23 -18.19 19.47 20.75
C ALA A 23 -18.24 18.84 22.16
N PHE A 24 -18.14 17.51 22.26
CA PHE A 24 -18.29 16.73 23.49
C PHE A 24 -17.04 15.88 23.78
N LEU A 25 -16.44 16.08 24.95
CA LEU A 25 -15.34 15.27 25.45
C LEU A 25 -15.76 14.73 26.83
N GLY A 26 -15.90 13.40 26.94
CA GLY A 26 -16.32 12.75 28.19
C GLY A 26 -17.77 13.04 28.63
N GLY A 27 -18.68 13.33 27.70
CA GLY A 27 -20.10 13.54 28.00
C GLY A 27 -20.45 14.95 28.52
N ARG A 28 -19.54 15.92 28.41
CA ARG A 28 -19.80 17.34 28.69
C ARG A 28 -19.41 18.19 27.49
N VAL A 29 -20.15 19.28 27.27
CA VAL A 29 -19.83 20.31 26.25
C VAL A 29 -18.52 20.97 26.66
N VAL A 30 -17.47 20.83 25.85
CA VAL A 30 -16.13 21.33 26.25
C VAL A 30 -15.89 22.77 25.82
N SER A 31 -16.64 23.29 24.85
CA SER A 31 -16.55 24.71 24.49
C SER A 31 -17.68 25.18 23.57
N MET A 32 -18.59 26.01 24.09
CA MET A 32 -19.50 26.84 23.28
C MET A 32 -18.75 27.63 22.20
N ARG A 33 -17.49 27.97 22.48
CA ARG A 33 -16.57 28.67 21.57
C ARG A 33 -16.28 27.86 20.32
N ALA A 34 -16.21 26.52 20.36
CA ALA A 34 -15.95 25.69 19.18
C ALA A 34 -17.19 25.65 18.25
N MET A 35 -18.38 25.48 18.83
CA MET A 35 -19.65 25.47 18.10
C MET A 35 -19.95 26.84 17.48
N VAL A 36 -19.75 27.92 18.25
CA VAL A 36 -19.83 29.30 17.77
C VAL A 36 -18.73 29.59 16.75
N THR A 37 -17.52 29.04 16.87
CA THR A 37 -16.45 29.22 15.87
C THR A 37 -16.81 28.57 14.53
N VAL A 38 -17.45 27.39 14.53
CA VAL A 38 -17.92 26.74 13.30
C VAL A 38 -19.03 27.55 12.64
N LEU A 39 -19.97 28.09 13.41
CA LEU A 39 -21.04 28.97 12.91
C LEU A 39 -20.48 30.35 12.44
N VAL A 40 -19.61 30.98 13.21
CA VAL A 40 -19.02 32.29 12.86
C VAL A 40 -18.09 32.18 11.65
N LEU A 41 -17.36 31.08 11.48
CA LEU A 41 -16.53 30.85 10.29
C LEU A 41 -17.38 30.52 9.05
N LYS A 42 -18.53 29.87 9.23
CA LYS A 42 -19.40 29.44 8.12
C LYS A 42 -20.31 30.56 7.59
N TYR A 43 -20.62 31.59 8.39
CA TYR A 43 -21.62 32.62 8.05
C TYR A 43 -21.10 34.06 8.19
N ARG A 44 -19.77 34.24 8.17
CA ARG A 44 -19.11 35.50 8.54
C ARG A 44 -19.60 36.72 7.75
N SER A 45 -19.93 36.56 6.47
CA SER A 45 -20.40 37.64 5.59
C SER A 45 -21.86 37.99 5.85
N GLU A 46 -22.72 36.98 5.91
CA GLU A 46 -24.17 37.10 6.03
C GLU A 46 -24.57 37.61 7.42
N LEU A 47 -23.91 37.14 8.49
CA LEU A 47 -24.13 37.67 9.85
C LEU A 47 -23.73 39.14 9.95
N ASN A 48 -22.61 39.53 9.33
CA ASN A 48 -22.16 40.93 9.32
C ASN A 48 -23.10 41.84 8.52
N GLN A 49 -23.75 41.33 7.48
CA GLN A 49 -24.70 42.07 6.66
C GLN A 49 -26.06 42.22 7.36
N PHE A 50 -26.51 41.17 8.04
CA PHE A 50 -27.73 41.16 8.86
C PHE A 50 -27.62 42.08 10.09
N ILE A 51 -26.48 42.05 10.81
CA ILE A 51 -26.23 42.93 11.95
C ILE A 51 -26.25 44.41 11.55
N ARG A 52 -25.69 44.76 10.37
CA ARG A 52 -25.74 46.12 9.83
C ARG A 52 -27.14 46.56 9.40
N SER A 53 -28.01 45.63 9.01
CA SER A 53 -29.38 45.95 8.59
C SER A 53 -30.38 46.09 9.73
N VAL A 54 -30.13 45.44 10.88
CA VAL A 54 -31.13 45.34 11.95
C VAL A 54 -30.98 46.42 13.02
N ASN A 55 -29.77 46.90 13.33
CA ASN A 55 -29.60 47.94 14.35
C ASN A 55 -28.40 48.82 14.03
N GLY A 56 -28.63 50.10 13.71
CA GLY A 56 -27.58 51.12 13.56
C GLY A 56 -26.82 51.45 14.85
N GLY A 57 -26.40 50.44 15.61
CA GLY A 57 -25.65 50.51 16.86
C GLY A 57 -24.97 49.19 17.18
N GLU A 58 -23.77 49.27 17.75
CA GLU A 58 -22.89 48.16 18.10
C GLU A 58 -23.54 47.16 19.08
N ILE A 59 -24.11 46.06 18.56
CA ILE A 59 -24.43 44.89 19.37
C ILE A 59 -23.23 43.94 19.30
N ARG A 60 -22.76 43.47 20.46
CA ARG A 60 -21.67 42.48 20.52
C ARG A 60 -22.18 41.12 20.03
N LEU A 61 -21.41 40.48 19.15
CA LEU A 61 -21.75 39.23 18.46
C LEU A 61 -22.28 38.12 19.41
N SER A 62 -21.83 38.10 20.66
CA SER A 62 -22.26 37.14 21.69
C SER A 62 -23.73 37.31 22.10
N GLU A 63 -24.23 38.54 22.27
CA GLU A 63 -25.62 38.79 22.69
C GLU A 63 -26.62 38.49 21.57
N ALA A 64 -26.23 38.74 20.32
CA ALA A 64 -27.05 38.41 19.16
C ALA A 64 -27.20 36.88 18.97
N ILE A 65 -26.17 36.11 19.33
CA ILE A 65 -26.19 34.64 19.27
C ILE A 65 -27.07 34.05 20.38
N GLU A 66 -27.02 34.61 21.59
CA GLU A 66 -27.88 34.20 22.72
C GLU A 66 -29.37 34.48 22.43
N GLN A 67 -29.70 35.64 21.86
CA GLN A 67 -31.08 35.96 21.47
C GLN A 67 -31.61 35.14 20.29
N ALA A 68 -30.74 34.75 19.36
CA ALA A 68 -31.15 33.97 18.19
C ALA A 68 -31.41 32.49 18.51
N LEU A 69 -30.83 31.97 19.59
CA LEU A 69 -30.92 30.55 19.93
C LEU A 69 -32.07 30.21 20.88
N ASP A 70 -32.63 31.16 21.65
CA ASP A 70 -33.77 31.02 22.59
C ASP A 70 -33.86 29.67 23.36
N VAL A 71 -32.70 29.06 23.64
CA VAL A 71 -32.59 27.74 24.29
C VAL A 71 -31.68 27.92 25.51
N PRO A 72 -32.20 27.73 26.72
CA PRO A 72 -31.40 27.89 27.93
C PRO A 72 -30.37 26.75 28.06
N GLU A 73 -29.17 27.11 28.54
CA GLU A 73 -27.97 26.26 28.65
C GLU A 73 -28.20 24.91 29.35
N ASP A 74 -29.21 24.84 30.23
CA ASP A 74 -29.54 23.70 31.07
C ASP A 74 -30.33 22.58 30.37
N ARG A 75 -30.84 22.83 29.15
CA ARG A 75 -31.61 21.85 28.35
C ARG A 75 -30.87 21.31 27.12
N MET A 76 -29.61 21.67 26.95
CA MET A 76 -28.82 21.30 25.77
C MET A 76 -28.07 19.97 26.00
N ASP A 77 -28.81 18.87 26.06
CA ASP A 77 -28.23 17.53 26.10
C ASP A 77 -27.76 17.08 24.69
N ARG A 78 -27.03 15.97 24.63
CA ARG A 78 -26.48 15.43 23.38
C ARG A 78 -27.58 15.17 22.33
N ALA A 79 -28.74 14.68 22.75
CA ALA A 79 -29.83 14.35 21.85
C ALA A 79 -30.47 15.63 21.26
N PHE A 80 -30.58 16.69 22.06
CA PHE A 80 -31.05 17.99 21.59
C PHE A 80 -30.03 18.64 20.64
N ALA A 81 -28.74 18.61 20.97
CA ALA A 81 -27.69 19.10 20.08
C ALA A 81 -27.66 18.34 18.74
N GLU A 82 -27.83 17.01 18.79
CA GLU A 82 -27.98 16.16 17.60
C GLU A 82 -29.18 16.58 16.74
N ALA A 83 -30.35 16.73 17.35
CA ALA A 83 -31.57 17.12 16.65
C ALA A 83 -31.48 18.53 16.06
N TRP A 84 -30.88 19.48 16.80
CA TRP A 84 -30.71 20.85 16.35
C TRP A 84 -29.70 20.95 15.20
N VAL A 85 -28.55 20.27 15.30
CA VAL A 85 -27.56 20.21 14.20
C VAL A 85 -28.17 19.54 12.97
N ARG A 86 -28.96 18.47 13.13
CA ARG A 86 -29.70 17.84 12.02
C ARG A 86 -30.66 18.85 11.36
N SER A 87 -31.50 19.52 12.15
CA SER A 87 -32.45 20.52 11.64
C SER A 87 -31.74 21.69 10.94
N ALA A 88 -30.66 22.20 11.53
CA ALA A 88 -29.87 23.27 10.95
C ALA A 88 -29.19 22.85 9.64
N ILE A 89 -28.72 21.60 9.54
CA ILE A 89 -28.21 21.02 8.30
C ILE A 89 -29.33 20.87 7.27
N GLU A 90 -30.52 20.39 7.67
CA GLU A 90 -31.72 20.20 6.83
C GLU A 90 -32.22 21.51 6.22
N ASP A 91 -32.35 22.58 7.01
CA ASP A 91 -32.68 23.91 6.53
C ASP A 91 -31.61 24.46 5.56
N TYR A 92 -30.35 24.06 5.77
CA TYR A 92 -29.22 24.39 4.89
C TYR A 92 -29.11 23.54 3.63
N GLN A 93 -29.83 22.42 3.50
CA GLN A 93 -29.83 21.56 2.30
C GLN A 93 -30.32 22.30 1.04
N SER A 94 -30.93 23.48 1.22
CA SER A 94 -31.33 24.37 0.14
C SER A 94 -30.17 25.17 -0.48
N VAL A 95 -29.01 25.20 0.17
CA VAL A 95 -27.83 25.96 -0.28
C VAL A 95 -26.65 25.00 -0.49
N LEU A 96 -26.21 24.86 -1.74
CA LEU A 96 -24.97 24.18 -2.10
C LEU A 96 -23.83 24.65 -1.19
N PHE A 97 -23.13 23.72 -0.52
CA PHE A 97 -21.93 24.08 0.24
C PHE A 97 -20.93 24.77 -0.70
N PRO A 98 -20.35 25.91 -0.29
CA PRO A 98 -19.21 26.46 -0.99
C PRO A 98 -18.06 25.43 -0.98
N MET A 99 -17.38 25.28 -2.12
CA MET A 99 -16.42 24.19 -2.39
C MET A 99 -15.28 24.11 -1.35
N ASP A 100 -14.93 25.25 -0.74
CA ASP A 100 -13.86 25.42 0.25
C ASP A 100 -14.14 24.71 1.60
N ILE A 101 -15.40 24.68 2.04
CA ILE A 101 -15.78 23.99 3.28
C ILE A 101 -15.71 22.47 3.09
N GLN A 102 -16.16 21.98 1.93
CA GLN A 102 -16.14 20.55 1.61
C GLN A 102 -14.70 20.02 1.55
N GLU A 103 -13.79 20.79 0.95
CA GLU A 103 -12.38 20.43 0.86
C GLU A 103 -11.71 20.34 2.24
N ARG A 104 -12.01 21.29 3.15
CA ARG A 104 -11.50 21.25 4.54
C ARG A 104 -11.99 20.02 5.32
N LEU A 105 -13.25 19.60 5.12
CA LEU A 105 -13.78 18.38 5.72
C LEU A 105 -13.06 17.15 5.16
N ASN A 106 -12.89 17.07 3.84
CA ASN A 106 -12.17 15.98 3.18
C ASN A 106 -10.72 15.85 3.68
N MET A 107 -10.02 16.98 3.87
CA MET A 107 -8.67 16.97 4.44
C MET A 107 -8.62 16.42 5.88
N ASN A 108 -9.63 16.70 6.71
CA ASN A 108 -9.73 16.12 8.05
C ASN A 108 -10.00 14.60 7.99
N TYR A 109 -10.82 14.14 7.04
CA TYR A 109 -11.02 12.71 6.81
C TYR A 109 -9.71 12.00 6.43
N VAL A 110 -8.92 12.58 5.51
CA VAL A 110 -7.61 12.02 5.13
C VAL A 110 -6.69 11.90 6.35
N ALA A 111 -6.68 12.89 7.25
CA ALA A 111 -5.88 12.87 8.48
C ALA A 111 -6.28 11.76 9.47
N LYS A 112 -7.52 11.26 9.41
CA LYS A 112 -8.03 10.19 10.28
C LYS A 112 -7.69 8.77 9.80
N GLY A 113 -7.12 8.64 8.60
CA GLY A 113 -6.57 7.37 8.07
C GLY A 113 -7.30 6.81 6.85
N ASN A 114 -6.71 5.75 6.27
CA ASN A 114 -7.08 5.23 4.93
C ASN A 114 -8.56 4.84 4.78
N TRP A 115 -9.20 4.29 5.81
CA TRP A 115 -10.62 3.89 5.74
C TRP A 115 -11.57 5.06 5.46
N ALA A 116 -11.18 6.29 5.81
CA ALA A 116 -11.99 7.48 5.59
C ALA A 116 -11.83 8.02 4.17
N ILE A 117 -10.69 7.75 3.53
CA ILE A 117 -10.41 8.12 2.14
C ILE A 117 -11.42 7.46 1.20
N GLU A 118 -11.75 6.19 1.43
CA GLU A 118 -12.71 5.40 0.62
C GLU A 118 -14.11 6.03 0.55
N ARG A 119 -14.47 6.86 1.53
CA ARG A 119 -15.77 7.53 1.58
C ARG A 119 -15.84 8.83 0.80
N ILE A 120 -14.71 9.41 0.42
CA ILE A 120 -14.70 10.63 -0.41
C ILE A 120 -15.11 10.25 -1.83
N PRO A 121 -16.20 10.81 -2.38
CA PRO A 121 -16.61 10.58 -3.76
C PRO A 121 -15.59 11.15 -4.74
N TYR A 122 -15.40 10.49 -5.88
CA TYR A 122 -14.48 10.96 -6.92
C TYR A 122 -14.87 12.34 -7.49
N THR A 123 -16.14 12.73 -7.41
CA THR A 123 -16.64 14.05 -7.84
C THR A 123 -16.16 15.20 -6.97
N GLN A 124 -15.64 14.91 -5.78
CA GLN A 124 -15.13 15.89 -4.83
C GLN A 124 -13.59 15.94 -4.80
N LEU A 125 -12.92 15.20 -5.68
CA LEU A 125 -11.47 15.20 -5.74
C LEU A 125 -10.97 16.49 -6.39
N THR A 126 -10.14 17.21 -5.66
CA THR A 126 -9.31 18.33 -6.12
C THR A 126 -7.86 17.86 -6.26
N PRO A 127 -7.00 18.53 -7.04
CA PRO A 127 -5.58 18.20 -7.11
C PRO A 127 -4.90 18.18 -5.73
N GLU A 128 -5.21 19.15 -4.87
CA GLU A 128 -4.67 19.26 -3.51
C GLU A 128 -5.08 18.08 -2.63
N LEU A 129 -6.37 17.73 -2.65
CA LEU A 129 -6.89 16.58 -1.92
C LEU A 129 -6.34 15.27 -2.47
N SER A 130 -6.22 15.14 -3.79
CA SER A 130 -5.61 14.00 -4.46
C SER A 130 -4.17 13.77 -4.01
N VAL A 131 -3.36 14.83 -3.91
CA VAL A 131 -1.99 14.73 -3.38
C VAL A 131 -1.99 14.28 -1.92
N ALA A 132 -2.89 14.83 -1.09
CA ALA A 132 -2.99 14.43 0.31
C ALA A 132 -3.36 12.95 0.47
N ILE A 133 -4.29 12.46 -0.35
CA ILE A 133 -4.72 11.06 -0.38
C ILE A 133 -3.56 10.13 -0.74
N VAL A 134 -2.86 10.40 -1.85
CA VAL A 134 -1.80 9.48 -2.31
C VAL A 134 -0.54 9.51 -1.44
N ARG A 135 -0.33 10.58 -0.67
CA ARG A 135 0.74 10.64 0.33
C ARG A 135 0.46 9.78 1.55
N MET A 136 -0.81 9.56 1.89
CA MET A 136 -1.21 8.62 2.93
C MET A 136 -1.11 7.18 2.43
N ASP A 137 -1.62 6.92 1.22
CA ASP A 137 -1.56 5.62 0.57
C ASP A 137 -1.43 5.78 -0.96
N GLY A 138 -0.27 5.44 -1.51
CA GLY A 138 0.03 5.59 -2.93
C GLY A 138 -0.89 4.74 -3.81
N LEU A 139 -1.41 3.61 -3.30
CA LEU A 139 -2.35 2.77 -4.06
C LEU A 139 -3.72 3.43 -4.22
N SER A 140 -4.05 4.43 -3.40
CA SER A 140 -5.27 5.22 -3.57
C SER A 140 -5.32 6.00 -4.88
N LEU A 141 -4.21 6.08 -5.64
CA LEU A 141 -4.19 6.57 -7.03
C LEU A 141 -5.22 5.85 -7.91
N MET A 142 -5.51 4.57 -7.65
CA MET A 142 -6.52 3.80 -8.39
C MET A 142 -7.93 4.42 -8.39
N ARG A 143 -8.21 5.31 -7.42
CA ARG A 143 -9.50 6.00 -7.27
C ARG A 143 -9.50 7.38 -7.90
N ILE A 144 -8.33 7.92 -8.24
CA ILE A 144 -8.19 9.25 -8.85
C ILE A 144 -8.45 9.11 -10.35
N PRO A 145 -9.48 9.78 -10.89
CA PRO A 145 -9.77 9.77 -12.32
C PRO A 145 -8.55 10.19 -13.13
N GLN A 146 -8.28 9.50 -14.25
CA GLN A 146 -7.15 9.82 -15.15
C GLN A 146 -7.11 11.30 -15.54
N LYS A 147 -8.27 11.93 -15.77
CA LYS A 147 -8.38 13.37 -16.11
C LYS A 147 -7.86 14.32 -15.02
N LEU A 148 -7.78 13.86 -13.77
CA LEU A 148 -7.24 14.63 -12.65
C LEU A 148 -5.79 14.25 -12.34
N GLN A 149 -5.24 13.20 -12.95
CA GLN A 149 -3.85 12.85 -12.75
C GLN A 149 -2.96 13.89 -13.41
N ASP A 150 -1.99 14.38 -12.64
CA ASP A 150 -0.91 15.22 -13.12
C ASP A 150 0.43 14.67 -12.61
N THR A 151 1.53 15.28 -13.06
CA THR A 151 2.88 14.87 -12.66
C THR A 151 3.09 14.89 -11.14
N ASN A 152 2.47 15.83 -10.40
CA ASN A 152 2.65 15.97 -8.96
C ASN A 152 1.96 14.82 -8.20
N ILE A 153 0.70 14.52 -8.56
CA ILE A 153 -0.09 13.44 -7.96
C ILE A 153 0.57 12.09 -8.23
N VAL A 154 0.93 11.80 -9.49
CA VAL A 154 1.52 10.49 -9.84
C VAL A 154 2.90 10.31 -9.21
N THR A 155 3.72 11.37 -9.15
CA THR A 155 5.03 11.31 -8.49
C THR A 155 4.87 11.09 -6.99
N ALA A 156 3.93 11.78 -6.34
CA ALA A 156 3.65 11.58 -4.92
C ALA A 156 3.18 10.15 -4.63
N ALA A 157 2.28 9.61 -5.46
CA ALA A 157 1.79 8.24 -5.33
C ALA A 157 2.89 7.18 -5.49
N VAL A 158 3.68 7.27 -6.57
CA VAL A 158 4.74 6.30 -6.89
C VAL A 158 5.89 6.38 -5.89
N THR A 159 6.22 7.57 -5.40
CA THR A 159 7.25 7.74 -4.36
C THR A 159 6.80 7.14 -3.03
N GLN A 160 5.50 7.21 -2.72
CA GLN A 160 4.92 6.60 -1.53
C GLN A 160 4.88 5.06 -1.66
N ASN A 161 4.43 4.55 -2.82
CA ASN A 161 4.41 3.12 -3.13
C ASN A 161 4.69 2.89 -4.61
N GLY A 162 5.81 2.22 -4.92
CA GLY A 162 6.22 1.96 -6.30
C GLY A 162 5.19 1.18 -7.14
N LEU A 163 4.33 0.36 -6.50
CA LEU A 163 3.26 -0.38 -7.20
C LEU A 163 2.10 0.52 -7.65
N ALA A 164 2.05 1.78 -7.23
CA ALA A 164 1.09 2.75 -7.73
C ALA A 164 1.27 3.04 -9.23
N LEU A 165 2.45 2.72 -9.80
CA LEU A 165 2.74 2.91 -11.22
C LEU A 165 1.71 2.23 -12.13
N GLN A 166 1.12 1.10 -11.71
CA GLN A 166 0.10 0.38 -12.47
C GLN A 166 -1.18 1.21 -12.74
N PHE A 167 -1.43 2.25 -11.94
CA PHE A 167 -2.62 3.11 -12.04
C PHE A 167 -2.34 4.46 -12.72
N VAL A 168 -1.09 4.71 -13.08
CA VAL A 168 -0.67 5.96 -13.74
C VAL A 168 -1.12 5.94 -15.20
N ASP A 169 -1.67 7.05 -15.68
CA ASP A 169 -1.94 7.23 -17.10
C ASP A 169 -0.66 7.06 -17.91
N ARG A 170 -0.72 6.29 -19.01
CA ARG A 170 0.42 6.00 -19.87
C ARG A 170 1.10 7.26 -20.38
N GLU A 171 0.35 8.34 -20.61
CA GLU A 171 0.89 9.61 -21.09
C GLU A 171 1.78 10.31 -20.03
N LEU A 172 1.60 10.00 -18.74
CA LEU A 172 2.35 10.56 -17.62
C LEU A 172 3.55 9.69 -17.20
N VAL A 173 3.72 8.51 -17.80
CA VAL A 173 4.82 7.59 -17.47
C VAL A 173 6.13 8.10 -18.06
N THR A 174 6.97 8.64 -17.19
CA THR A 174 8.33 9.13 -17.53
C THR A 174 9.41 8.17 -17.05
N ASP A 175 10.62 8.28 -17.59
CA ASP A 175 11.77 7.46 -17.15
C ASP A 175 12.10 7.69 -15.67
N ALA A 176 11.98 8.94 -15.21
CA ALA A 176 12.18 9.29 -13.80
C ALA A 176 11.14 8.62 -12.90
N LEU A 177 9.88 8.57 -13.34
CA LEU A 177 8.81 7.91 -12.59
C LEU A 177 9.01 6.39 -12.53
N CYS A 178 9.37 5.77 -13.65
CA CYS A 178 9.72 4.34 -13.70
C CYS A 178 10.89 4.01 -12.77
N PHE A 179 11.94 4.85 -12.77
CA PHE A 179 13.09 4.67 -11.89
C PHE A 179 12.69 4.80 -10.41
N ALA A 180 11.92 5.84 -10.06
CA ALA A 180 11.41 6.03 -8.71
C ALA A 180 10.57 4.82 -8.24
N ALA A 181 9.71 4.29 -9.11
CA ALA A 181 8.90 3.12 -8.82
C ALA A 181 9.75 1.89 -8.47
N VAL A 182 10.73 1.55 -9.33
CA VAL A 182 11.57 0.35 -9.10
C VAL A 182 12.55 0.52 -7.94
N ALA A 183 13.01 1.76 -7.68
CA ALA A 183 13.86 2.06 -6.55
C ALA A 183 13.12 1.90 -5.21
N ASN A 184 11.83 2.24 -5.19
CA ASN A 184 10.95 2.04 -4.03
C ASN A 184 10.52 0.57 -3.88
N ASN A 185 10.11 -0.08 -4.98
CA ASN A 185 9.68 -1.48 -5.00
C ASN A 185 10.12 -2.18 -6.29
N GLY A 186 11.02 -3.16 -6.18
CA GLY A 186 11.56 -3.88 -7.34
C GLY A 186 10.50 -4.59 -8.19
N TYR A 187 9.37 -5.01 -7.60
CA TYR A 187 8.28 -5.65 -8.34
C TYR A 187 7.51 -4.69 -9.25
N ALA A 188 7.62 -3.37 -9.05
CA ALA A 188 7.04 -2.36 -9.92
C ALA A 188 7.59 -2.42 -11.36
N LEU A 189 8.71 -3.13 -11.59
CA LEU A 189 9.23 -3.40 -12.93
C LEU A 189 8.18 -4.07 -13.83
N ALA A 190 7.24 -4.83 -13.26
CA ALA A 190 6.14 -5.45 -14.01
C ALA A 190 5.25 -4.42 -14.73
N ASP A 191 5.11 -3.21 -14.16
CA ASP A 191 4.25 -2.13 -14.65
C ASP A 191 5.02 -1.10 -15.50
N VAL A 192 6.36 -1.15 -15.49
CA VAL A 192 7.20 -0.31 -16.36
C VAL A 192 7.01 -0.73 -17.82
N PRO A 193 6.75 0.22 -18.75
CA PRO A 193 6.68 -0.08 -20.18
C PRO A 193 7.95 -0.76 -20.70
N MET A 194 7.81 -1.72 -21.63
CA MET A 194 8.91 -2.57 -22.08
C MET A 194 10.10 -1.76 -22.61
N GLU A 195 9.81 -0.71 -23.38
CA GLU A 195 10.76 0.23 -23.95
C GLU A 195 11.54 1.05 -22.90
N LYS A 196 11.04 1.14 -21.66
CA LYS A 196 11.69 1.83 -20.54
C LYS A 196 12.44 0.88 -19.59
N ARG A 197 12.37 -0.45 -19.82
CA ARG A 197 13.10 -1.47 -19.04
C ARG A 197 14.55 -1.57 -19.45
N THR A 198 15.28 -0.46 -19.34
CA THR A 198 16.72 -0.43 -19.63
C THR A 198 17.49 -1.32 -18.64
N LYS A 199 18.72 -1.71 -19.00
CA LYS A 199 19.65 -2.43 -18.11
C LYS A 199 19.73 -1.82 -16.71
N HIS A 200 19.78 -0.50 -16.60
CA HIS A 200 19.92 0.20 -15.33
C HIS A 200 18.65 0.09 -14.46
N VAL A 201 17.46 0.24 -15.07
CA VAL A 201 16.17 0.07 -14.39
C VAL A 201 15.99 -1.38 -13.94
N CYS A 202 16.30 -2.33 -14.82
CA CYS A 202 16.24 -3.77 -14.50
C CYS A 202 17.18 -4.15 -13.36
N MET A 203 18.44 -3.66 -13.39
CA MET A 203 19.41 -3.89 -12.31
C MET A 203 18.90 -3.33 -10.98
N THR A 204 18.39 -2.10 -10.98
CA THR A 204 17.84 -1.47 -9.78
C THR A 204 16.69 -2.28 -9.19
N ALA A 205 15.79 -2.77 -10.06
CA ALA A 205 14.66 -3.59 -9.67
C ALA A 205 15.09 -4.93 -9.02
N VAL A 206 16.02 -5.68 -9.65
CA VAL A 206 16.48 -6.97 -9.09
C VAL A 206 17.26 -6.79 -7.79
N MET A 207 18.02 -5.70 -7.64
CA MET A 207 18.71 -5.37 -6.40
C MET A 207 17.74 -4.99 -5.28
N ARG A 208 16.51 -4.56 -5.59
CA ARG A 208 15.45 -4.36 -4.59
C ARG A 208 14.68 -5.63 -4.30
N ALA A 209 14.37 -6.44 -5.33
CA ALA A 209 13.69 -7.71 -5.19
C ALA A 209 14.16 -8.66 -6.29
N GLY A 210 14.88 -9.73 -5.93
CA GLY A 210 15.46 -10.68 -6.88
C GLY A 210 14.41 -11.36 -7.75
N GLY A 211 13.21 -11.59 -7.21
CA GLY A 211 12.04 -12.05 -7.95
C GLY A 211 11.57 -11.11 -9.08
N ALA A 212 12.00 -9.84 -9.11
CA ALA A 212 11.74 -8.93 -10.23
C ALA A 212 12.36 -9.40 -11.55
N LEU A 213 13.31 -10.35 -11.50
CA LEU A 213 13.90 -10.99 -12.67
C LEU A 213 12.86 -11.53 -13.66
N ARG A 214 11.68 -11.97 -13.16
CA ARG A 214 10.55 -12.42 -13.99
C ARG A 214 10.05 -11.38 -14.99
N SER A 215 10.24 -10.09 -14.68
CA SER A 215 9.79 -8.95 -15.46
C SER A 215 10.90 -8.34 -16.31
N VAL A 216 12.13 -8.85 -16.22
CA VAL A 216 13.26 -8.36 -17.02
C VAL A 216 13.12 -8.89 -18.45
N PRO A 217 13.23 -8.03 -19.48
CA PRO A 217 13.26 -8.48 -20.87
C PRO A 217 14.38 -9.48 -21.12
N GLU A 218 14.14 -10.51 -21.94
CA GLU A 218 15.15 -11.53 -22.26
C GLU A 218 16.46 -10.93 -22.80
N SER A 219 16.37 -9.85 -23.59
CA SER A 219 17.53 -9.13 -24.13
C SER A 219 18.40 -8.46 -23.05
N GLU A 220 17.85 -8.18 -21.87
CA GLU A 220 18.52 -7.48 -20.77
C GLU A 220 19.04 -8.45 -19.68
N LYS A 221 18.76 -9.75 -19.79
CA LYS A 221 19.23 -10.78 -18.85
C LYS A 221 20.71 -11.10 -19.05
N THR A 222 21.56 -10.19 -18.60
CA THR A 222 23.01 -10.38 -18.58
C THR A 222 23.45 -11.27 -17.41
N PRO A 223 24.58 -12.00 -17.51
CA PRO A 223 25.09 -12.83 -16.40
C PRO A 223 25.19 -12.07 -15.07
N ALA A 224 25.71 -10.85 -15.08
CA ALA A 224 25.80 -10.00 -13.89
C ALA A 224 24.43 -9.68 -13.25
N LEU A 225 23.38 -9.51 -14.07
CA LEU A 225 22.02 -9.28 -13.58
C LEU A 225 21.42 -10.55 -12.97
N LEU A 226 21.66 -11.71 -13.57
CA LEU A 226 21.20 -13.00 -13.07
C LEU A 226 21.87 -13.33 -11.72
N GLU A 227 23.18 -13.10 -11.64
CA GLU A 227 23.95 -13.25 -10.41
C GLU A 227 23.40 -12.34 -9.30
N ALA A 228 23.21 -11.05 -9.58
CA ALA A 228 22.66 -10.11 -8.61
C ALA A 228 21.26 -10.50 -8.14
N ALA A 229 20.41 -11.03 -9.04
CA ALA A 229 19.07 -11.49 -8.68
C ALA A 229 19.12 -12.71 -7.75
N ILE A 230 19.99 -13.68 -8.01
CA ILE A 230 20.15 -14.90 -7.18
C ILE A 230 20.80 -14.57 -5.82
N ASP A 231 21.74 -13.63 -5.80
CA ASP A 231 22.37 -13.16 -4.56
C ASP A 231 21.34 -12.46 -3.67
N GLN A 232 20.39 -11.73 -4.26
CA GLN A 232 19.29 -11.11 -3.52
C GLN A 232 18.25 -12.14 -3.07
N ASP A 233 17.78 -13.01 -3.97
CA ASP A 233 16.79 -14.06 -3.72
C ASP A 233 17.17 -15.31 -4.52
N ALA A 234 17.64 -16.33 -3.82
CA ALA A 234 18.07 -17.59 -4.42
C ALA A 234 16.97 -18.27 -5.23
N THR A 235 15.69 -18.05 -4.89
CA THR A 235 14.55 -18.63 -5.61
C THR A 235 14.32 -17.99 -6.97
N ALA A 236 14.94 -16.84 -7.25
CA ALA A 236 14.90 -16.15 -8.54
C ALA A 236 15.49 -16.98 -9.68
N ILE A 237 16.30 -18.00 -9.37
CA ILE A 237 16.85 -18.95 -10.35
C ILE A 237 15.76 -19.58 -11.24
N ARG A 238 14.52 -19.71 -10.74
CA ARG A 238 13.37 -20.20 -11.52
C ARG A 238 13.01 -19.33 -12.73
N PHE A 239 13.43 -18.06 -12.73
CA PHE A 239 13.15 -17.10 -13.80
C PHE A 239 14.33 -16.92 -14.77
N VAL A 240 15.44 -17.64 -14.52
CA VAL A 240 16.59 -17.68 -15.44
C VAL A 240 16.22 -18.54 -16.66
N PRO A 241 16.41 -18.03 -17.89
CA PRO A 241 16.18 -18.79 -19.10
C PRO A 241 17.07 -20.03 -19.15
N GLN A 242 16.55 -21.15 -19.63
CA GLN A 242 17.32 -22.40 -19.70
C GLN A 242 18.61 -22.28 -20.52
N SER A 243 18.62 -21.43 -21.55
CA SER A 243 19.79 -21.15 -22.39
C SER A 243 20.91 -20.39 -21.65
N LEU A 244 20.59 -19.73 -20.54
CA LEU A 244 21.53 -18.96 -19.72
C LEU A 244 21.84 -19.63 -18.38
N LEU A 245 21.18 -20.74 -18.08
CA LEU A 245 21.39 -21.48 -16.85
C LEU A 245 22.75 -22.19 -16.91
N THR A 246 23.53 -22.08 -15.84
CA THR A 246 24.84 -22.71 -15.70
C THR A 246 24.94 -23.43 -14.37
N GLU A 247 25.87 -24.38 -14.27
CA GLU A 247 26.11 -25.07 -13.00
C GLU A 247 26.56 -24.07 -11.92
N ASP A 248 27.32 -23.05 -12.28
CA ASP A 248 27.77 -22.00 -11.35
C ASP A 248 26.61 -21.17 -10.77
N LEU A 249 25.62 -20.81 -11.58
CA LEU A 249 24.41 -20.14 -11.08
C LEU A 249 23.59 -21.05 -10.16
N CYS A 250 23.49 -22.34 -10.51
CA CYS A 250 22.82 -23.35 -9.67
C CYS A 250 23.53 -23.50 -8.32
N LEU A 251 24.85 -23.63 -8.33
CA LEU A 251 25.67 -23.72 -7.13
C LEU A 251 25.56 -22.46 -6.27
N ARG A 252 25.56 -21.28 -6.89
CA ARG A 252 25.35 -20.00 -6.19
C ARG A 252 24.00 -19.96 -5.49
N ALA A 253 22.92 -20.33 -6.17
CA ALA A 253 21.57 -20.34 -5.60
C ALA A 253 21.48 -21.27 -4.39
N VAL A 254 21.93 -22.52 -4.51
CA VAL A 254 21.85 -23.50 -3.41
C VAL A 254 22.83 -23.18 -2.26
N SER A 255 23.93 -22.49 -2.54
CA SER A 255 24.86 -22.02 -1.51
C SER A 255 24.27 -20.87 -0.69
N ASN A 256 23.46 -20.02 -1.32
CA ASN A 256 22.72 -18.96 -0.64
C ASN A 256 21.57 -19.57 0.20
N MET A 257 20.74 -20.42 -0.42
CA MET A 257 19.59 -21.09 0.22
C MET A 257 19.45 -22.52 -0.29
N GLY A 258 19.67 -23.53 0.56
CA GLY A 258 19.70 -24.93 0.11
C GLY A 258 18.38 -25.39 -0.53
N VAL A 259 17.23 -25.00 0.04
CA VAL A 259 15.90 -25.29 -0.52
C VAL A 259 15.63 -24.65 -1.90
N ALA A 260 16.47 -23.72 -2.36
CA ALA A 260 16.41 -23.22 -3.74
C ALA A 260 16.61 -24.34 -4.79
N LEU A 261 17.15 -25.51 -4.39
CA LEU A 261 17.18 -26.71 -5.23
C LEU A 261 15.80 -27.05 -5.81
N GLY A 262 14.71 -26.82 -5.06
CA GLY A 262 13.35 -27.01 -5.53
C GLY A 262 12.96 -26.11 -6.71
N CYS A 263 13.61 -24.95 -6.85
CA CYS A 263 13.40 -23.98 -7.93
C CYS A 263 14.22 -24.29 -9.19
N ILE A 264 15.26 -25.12 -9.06
CA ILE A 264 16.13 -25.52 -10.17
C ILE A 264 15.42 -26.64 -10.95
N ASN A 265 15.44 -26.58 -12.28
CA ASN A 265 14.89 -27.64 -13.12
C ASN A 265 15.66 -28.96 -12.91
N ARG A 266 14.97 -30.09 -13.06
CA ARG A 266 15.53 -31.42 -12.73
C ARG A 266 16.83 -31.73 -13.45
N GLU A 267 16.99 -31.25 -14.69
CA GLU A 267 18.20 -31.46 -15.51
C GLU A 267 19.46 -30.84 -14.90
N TRP A 268 19.33 -29.74 -14.16
CA TRP A 268 20.46 -29.04 -13.53
C TRP A 268 20.65 -29.39 -12.06
N ARG A 269 19.84 -30.30 -11.53
CA ARG A 269 20.06 -30.91 -10.20
C ARG A 269 21.13 -31.99 -10.30
N THR A 270 22.35 -31.60 -10.69
CA THR A 270 23.49 -32.52 -10.77
C THR A 270 23.87 -33.02 -9.37
N LEU A 271 24.62 -34.12 -9.29
CA LEU A 271 25.12 -34.65 -8.03
C LEU A 271 25.80 -33.56 -7.18
N LYS A 272 26.66 -32.75 -7.83
CA LYS A 272 27.40 -31.66 -7.21
C LYS A 272 26.48 -30.57 -6.64
N VAL A 273 25.46 -30.14 -7.40
CA VAL A 273 24.47 -29.15 -6.95
C VAL A 273 23.63 -29.70 -5.80
N CYS A 274 23.20 -30.97 -5.88
CA CYS A 274 22.43 -31.63 -4.82
C CYS A 274 23.21 -31.74 -3.51
N LEU A 275 24.48 -32.17 -3.56
CA LEU A 275 25.34 -32.24 -2.38
C LEU A 275 25.59 -30.86 -1.77
N ALA A 276 25.82 -29.83 -2.59
CA ALA A 276 25.95 -28.46 -2.11
C ALA A 276 24.67 -27.95 -1.42
N ALA A 277 23.50 -28.27 -1.97
CA ALA A 277 22.21 -27.90 -1.40
C ALA A 277 21.96 -28.58 -0.05
N VAL A 278 22.16 -29.90 0.03
CA VAL A 278 21.98 -30.68 1.28
C VAL A 278 22.99 -30.29 2.35
N LYS A 279 24.22 -29.94 1.94
CA LYS A 279 25.23 -29.38 2.84
C LYS A 279 24.80 -28.05 3.45
N LYS A 280 24.12 -27.23 2.67
CA LYS A 280 23.62 -25.93 3.11
C LYS A 280 22.38 -26.07 4.00
N ASP A 281 21.44 -26.92 3.58
CA ASP A 281 20.16 -27.13 4.23
C ASP A 281 19.72 -28.58 4.05
N VAL A 282 19.56 -29.30 5.15
CA VAL A 282 19.17 -30.71 5.16
C VAL A 282 17.80 -30.92 4.51
N GLU A 283 16.89 -29.93 4.66
CA GLU A 283 15.55 -29.97 4.04
C GLU A 283 15.61 -29.95 2.52
N ALA A 284 16.73 -29.51 1.91
CA ALA A 284 16.90 -29.54 0.46
C ALA A 284 16.89 -30.96 -0.11
N ALA A 285 17.15 -31.98 0.73
CA ALA A 285 17.13 -33.37 0.33
C ALA A 285 15.81 -33.77 -0.34
N GLN A 286 14.67 -33.24 0.12
CA GLN A 286 13.34 -33.51 -0.45
C GLN A 286 13.25 -33.18 -1.96
N PHE A 287 14.12 -32.30 -2.46
CA PHE A 287 14.17 -31.89 -3.87
C PHE A 287 15.22 -32.65 -4.70
N VAL A 288 16.02 -33.52 -4.09
CA VAL A 288 17.03 -34.32 -4.79
C VAL A 288 16.31 -35.38 -5.65
N PRO A 289 16.64 -35.50 -6.95
CA PRO A 289 16.07 -36.55 -7.79
C PRO A 289 16.32 -37.95 -7.20
N LEU A 290 15.30 -38.80 -7.15
CA LEU A 290 15.40 -40.15 -6.55
C LEU A 290 16.53 -41.00 -7.14
N VAL A 291 16.83 -40.83 -8.43
CA VAL A 291 17.94 -41.52 -9.11
C VAL A 291 19.29 -41.14 -8.49
N ILE A 292 19.47 -39.86 -8.15
CA ILE A 292 20.68 -39.36 -7.49
C ILE A 292 20.65 -39.73 -6.00
N PHE A 293 19.52 -39.54 -5.32
CA PHE A 293 19.41 -39.82 -3.89
C PHE A 293 19.76 -41.28 -3.54
N ASN A 294 19.36 -42.24 -4.37
CA ASN A 294 19.63 -43.66 -4.18
C ASN A 294 20.99 -44.13 -4.72
N SER A 295 21.75 -43.25 -5.38
CA SER A 295 23.06 -43.57 -5.96
C SER A 295 24.13 -43.73 -4.87
N ASP A 296 25.11 -44.59 -5.11
CA ASP A 296 26.22 -44.78 -4.18
C ASP A 296 27.11 -43.53 -4.14
N GLU A 297 27.21 -42.81 -5.26
CA GLU A 297 27.96 -41.55 -5.34
C GLU A 297 27.38 -40.46 -4.44
N PHE A 298 26.06 -40.40 -4.28
CA PHE A 298 25.43 -39.47 -3.34
C PHE A 298 25.70 -39.87 -1.89
N ARG A 299 25.65 -41.17 -1.57
CA ARG A 299 25.98 -41.66 -0.22
C ARG A 299 27.43 -41.37 0.15
N ASP A 300 28.35 -41.64 -0.76
CA ASP A 300 29.78 -41.37 -0.57
C ASP A 300 30.03 -39.86 -0.41
N GLY A 301 29.37 -39.02 -1.22
CA GLY A 301 29.44 -37.56 -1.07
C GLY A 301 28.90 -37.05 0.28
N VAL A 302 27.85 -37.69 0.81
CA VAL A 302 27.34 -37.39 2.16
C VAL A 302 28.34 -37.85 3.23
N VAL A 303 28.96 -39.02 3.10
CA VAL A 303 30.00 -39.52 4.03
C VAL A 303 31.17 -38.53 4.11
N GLU A 304 31.63 -38.03 2.97
CA GLU A 304 32.67 -36.99 2.93
C GLU A 304 32.23 -35.69 3.60
N MET A 305 30.96 -35.31 3.43
CA MET A 305 30.39 -34.09 4.01
C MET A 305 30.29 -34.13 5.53
N VAL A 306 29.81 -35.23 6.12
CA VAL A 306 29.63 -35.37 7.59
C VAL A 306 30.85 -35.96 8.31
N GLY A 307 31.90 -36.34 7.58
CA GLY A 307 33.19 -36.74 8.16
C GLY A 307 33.22 -38.12 8.82
N GLY A 308 32.32 -39.04 8.41
CA GLY A 308 32.30 -40.40 8.95
C GLY A 308 31.09 -41.22 8.51
N ARG A 309 31.31 -42.53 8.33
CA ARG A 309 30.26 -43.47 7.84
C ARG A 309 29.07 -43.62 8.80
N ASP A 310 29.32 -43.68 10.11
CA ASP A 310 28.25 -43.90 11.09
C ASP A 310 27.29 -42.69 11.18
N LEU A 311 27.85 -41.47 11.11
CA LEU A 311 27.07 -40.23 11.05
C LEU A 311 26.28 -40.13 9.73
N ALA A 312 26.87 -40.56 8.63
CA ALA A 312 26.22 -40.54 7.32
C ALA A 312 25.03 -41.51 7.24
N VAL A 313 25.13 -42.70 7.85
CA VAL A 313 24.04 -43.67 7.90
C VAL A 313 22.85 -43.11 8.70
N ALA A 314 23.11 -42.49 9.86
CA ALA A 314 22.07 -41.85 10.66
C ALA A 314 21.42 -40.68 9.90
N PHE A 315 22.24 -39.85 9.25
CA PHE A 315 21.79 -38.71 8.46
C PHE A 315 20.93 -39.13 7.26
N ILE A 316 21.36 -40.12 6.48
CA ILE A 316 20.58 -40.65 5.35
C ILE A 316 19.27 -41.29 5.83
N ALA A 317 19.27 -41.97 6.98
CA ALA A 317 18.05 -42.51 7.56
C ALA A 317 17.06 -41.42 7.99
N GLU A 318 17.55 -40.28 8.49
CA GLU A 318 16.73 -39.11 8.81
C GLU A 318 16.17 -38.45 7.53
N LEU A 319 17.00 -38.29 6.49
CA LEU A 319 16.57 -37.82 5.18
C LEU A 319 15.47 -38.70 4.57
N ALA A 320 15.61 -40.02 4.67
CA ALA A 320 14.64 -40.98 4.15
C ALA A 320 13.30 -40.91 4.90
N LYS A 321 13.30 -40.63 6.21
CA LYS A 321 12.07 -40.39 6.99
C LYS A 321 11.37 -39.11 6.55
N MET A 322 12.12 -38.01 6.39
CA MET A 322 11.56 -36.74 5.90
C MET A 322 10.95 -36.89 4.49
N PHE A 323 11.59 -37.69 3.63
CA PHE A 323 11.05 -38.04 2.32
C PHE A 323 9.74 -38.83 2.40
N ALA A 324 9.59 -39.71 3.39
CA ALA A 324 8.38 -40.52 3.56
C ALA A 324 7.22 -39.73 4.17
N GLU A 325 7.51 -38.74 5.04
CA GLU A 325 6.51 -37.90 5.71
C GLU A 325 6.02 -36.73 4.83
N GLY A 326 6.80 -36.31 3.82
CA GLY A 326 6.46 -35.19 2.91
C GLY A 326 5.65 -35.54 1.65
N ILE A 327 5.20 -36.79 1.48
CA ILE A 327 4.45 -37.24 0.28
C ILE A 327 2.92 -37.02 0.41
N ASP A 328 2.41 -36.62 1.58
CA ASP A 328 0.98 -36.39 1.82
C ASP A 328 0.51 -34.91 1.70
N GLY A 329 1.23 -34.05 0.96
CA GLY A 329 0.91 -32.62 0.77
C GLY A 329 0.66 -32.20 -0.67
#